data_AF-A0A944TRV1-F1
#
_entry.id   AF-A0A944TRV1-F1
#
_cell.length_a   1.000
_cell.length_b   1.000
_cell.length_c   1.000
_cell.angle_alpha   90.00
_cell.angle_beta   90.00
_cell.angle_gamma   90.00
#
_symmetry.space_group_name_H-M   'P 1'
#
loop_
_entity.id
_entity.type
_entity.pdbx_description
1 polymer ?
#
loop_
_entity_poly.entity_id
_entity_poly.type
_entity_poly.pdbx_seq_one_letter_code
_entity_poly.pdbx_strand_id
1 'polypeptide(L)'
;MKTYKLSLIPLALMLIGLFLTSGCGQKTSKKSSSPTGSTNALLPPPPNGTPNPGGTPNPGGDACGTGGPGSSFGTGNEQGVADAGQTIEYYRINNPPVVAHGATGGQVVWSSRTDLSPGISENIFFTNSRFNVRVIPRRQYFGFDSRGVSCLYQPRPYQKLQVGVQLRKRESVSGFYHLFDNIAVDGASRVYEFPIPQNTQFPLVVELLNIKWEYSCQSYCDQGYPNVAGFCPWDNVWSTECVQVEVQFSTDDTKDIPGQREF
;
A
#
# COMPACT_ATOMS: atom_id res chain seq x y z
N MET A 1 37.18 -61.29 31.17
CA MET A 1 36.18 -61.13 30.10
C MET A 1 36.13 -59.67 29.70
N LYS A 2 35.95 -59.42 28.40
CA LYS A 2 36.42 -58.27 27.63
C LYS A 2 35.72 -56.95 27.96
N THR A 3 36.54 -55.93 28.22
CA THR A 3 36.24 -54.50 28.14
C THR A 3 36.24 -54.04 26.68
N TYR A 4 35.23 -53.28 26.26
CA TYR A 4 35.26 -52.53 25.00
C TYR A 4 35.30 -51.02 25.30
N LYS A 5 36.46 -50.42 25.06
CA LYS A 5 36.64 -49.00 24.78
C LYS A 5 36.93 -48.89 23.28
N LEU A 6 36.13 -48.12 22.54
CA LEU A 6 36.45 -47.63 21.19
C LEU A 6 35.27 -46.74 20.76
N SER A 7 35.43 -45.58 20.14
CA SER A 7 36.51 -44.61 19.97
C SER A 7 35.81 -43.44 19.27
N LEU A 8 36.06 -42.20 19.69
CA LEU A 8 35.67 -41.02 18.93
C LEU A 8 36.29 -41.10 17.53
N ILE A 9 35.47 -40.84 16.50
CA ILE A 9 35.93 -40.52 15.15
C ILE A 9 35.52 -39.06 14.89
N PRO A 10 36.46 -38.10 14.89
CA PRO A 10 36.29 -36.84 14.20
C PRO A 10 36.89 -36.99 12.80
N LEU A 11 36.05 -36.98 11.76
CA LEU A 11 36.53 -37.02 10.38
C LEU A 11 35.97 -35.83 9.59
N ALA A 12 36.92 -34.95 9.20
CA ALA A 12 36.94 -34.07 8.03
C ALA A 12 35.76 -33.09 7.85
N LEU A 13 35.87 -31.76 7.97
CA LEU A 13 36.94 -30.83 7.61
C LEU A 13 37.46 -30.97 6.16
N MET A 14 36.55 -30.68 5.24
CA MET A 14 36.73 -30.27 3.85
C MET A 14 35.35 -29.72 3.42
N LEU A 15 35.14 -28.65 2.66
CA LEU A 15 35.96 -27.70 1.94
C LEU A 15 34.93 -26.72 1.32
N ILE A 16 35.18 -25.41 1.33
CA ILE A 16 34.84 -24.43 0.26
C ILE A 16 33.36 -24.44 -0.24
N GLY A 17 32.58 -23.38 -0.05
CA GLY A 17 32.85 -22.12 -0.74
C GLY A 17 31.80 -21.05 -0.49
N LEU A 18 32.30 -19.81 -0.54
CA LEU A 18 31.55 -18.57 -0.53
C LEU A 18 30.35 -18.60 -1.49
N PHE A 19 29.17 -18.35 -0.96
CA PHE A 19 28.14 -17.59 -1.68
C PHE A 19 27.70 -16.42 -0.80
N LEU A 20 28.57 -15.41 -0.72
CA LEU A 20 28.14 -14.04 -0.47
C LEU A 20 27.49 -13.53 -1.77
N THR A 21 26.27 -13.95 -2.05
CA THR A 21 25.42 -13.19 -2.98
C THR A 21 24.73 -12.10 -2.16
N SER A 22 25.44 -10.98 -2.01
CA SER A 22 24.83 -9.68 -1.74
C SER A 22 23.79 -9.42 -2.82
N GLY A 23 22.54 -9.74 -2.51
CA GLY A 23 21.41 -9.26 -3.27
C GLY A 23 21.37 -7.74 -3.13
N CYS A 24 21.91 -7.03 -4.12
CA CYS A 24 21.61 -5.63 -4.34
C CYS A 24 20.08 -5.52 -4.49
N GLY A 25 19.39 -5.14 -3.40
CA GLY A 25 18.02 -4.65 -3.48
C GLY A 25 18.00 -3.55 -4.52
N GLN A 26 17.17 -3.72 -5.56
CA GLN A 26 17.09 -2.80 -6.68
C GLN A 26 16.70 -1.41 -6.17
N LYS A 27 17.65 -0.46 -6.19
CA LYS A 27 17.35 0.96 -6.12
C LYS A 27 16.72 1.38 -7.44
N THR A 28 15.40 1.52 -7.48
CA THR A 28 14.69 2.15 -8.60
C THR A 28 14.28 3.56 -8.24
N SER A 29 15.23 4.50 -8.31
CA SER A 29 14.91 5.92 -8.52
C SER A 29 14.99 6.22 -10.01
N LYS A 30 13.95 5.87 -10.79
CA LYS A 30 13.84 6.36 -12.17
C LYS A 30 13.15 7.72 -12.14
N LYS A 31 13.98 8.77 -12.20
CA LYS A 31 13.60 10.14 -12.56
C LYS A 31 13.08 10.12 -14.01
N SER A 32 11.77 10.16 -14.19
CA SER A 32 11.19 10.41 -15.52
C SER A 32 11.37 11.89 -15.85
N SER A 33 12.13 12.17 -16.90
CA SER A 33 12.30 13.49 -17.48
C SER A 33 11.20 13.70 -18.51
N SER A 34 10.39 14.75 -18.32
CA SER A 34 9.38 15.18 -19.29
C SER A 34 10.04 15.65 -20.59
N PRO A 35 9.64 15.15 -21.77
CA PRO A 35 9.85 15.86 -23.01
C PRO A 35 8.64 16.77 -23.26
N THR A 36 8.87 18.08 -23.17
CA THR A 36 8.03 19.10 -23.82
C THR A 36 8.01 18.85 -25.32
N GLY A 37 6.84 18.49 -25.85
CA GLY A 37 6.59 18.34 -27.28
C GLY A 37 5.23 18.93 -27.63
N SER A 38 5.24 20.20 -28.04
CA SER A 38 4.13 20.90 -28.66
C SER A 38 3.92 20.38 -30.08
N THR A 39 2.72 19.90 -30.39
CA THR A 39 2.17 19.97 -31.75
C THR A 39 0.66 20.12 -31.69
N ASN A 40 0.21 21.31 -32.12
CA ASN A 40 -1.16 21.65 -32.47
C ASN A 40 -1.72 20.69 -33.52
N ALA A 41 -2.94 20.19 -33.31
CA ALA A 41 -3.81 19.72 -34.37
C ALA A 41 -5.24 20.23 -34.11
N LEU A 42 -5.66 21.14 -34.98
CA LEU A 42 -6.98 21.75 -35.05
C LEU A 42 -8.03 20.69 -35.42
N LEU A 43 -9.11 20.58 -34.63
CA LEU A 43 -10.36 19.95 -35.03
C LEU A 43 -11.46 21.02 -35.15
N PRO A 44 -12.37 20.92 -36.14
CA PRO A 44 -13.35 21.96 -36.44
C PRO A 44 -14.51 22.01 -35.42
N PRO A 45 -15.13 23.19 -35.23
CA PRO A 45 -16.15 23.41 -34.22
C PRO A 45 -17.51 22.78 -34.58
N PRO A 46 -18.28 22.24 -33.61
CA PRO A 46 -19.67 21.87 -33.80
C PRO A 46 -20.59 23.11 -33.88
N PRO A 47 -21.77 22.99 -34.53
CA PRO A 47 -22.59 24.14 -34.92
C PRO A 47 -23.35 24.79 -33.76
N ASN A 48 -23.50 26.11 -33.90
CA ASN A 48 -24.29 27.06 -33.12
C ASN A 48 -25.59 26.51 -32.52
N GLY A 49 -25.66 26.48 -31.19
CA GLY A 49 -26.88 26.60 -30.41
C GLY A 49 -26.95 27.99 -29.78
N THR A 50 -28.06 28.68 -29.98
CA THR A 50 -28.37 30.05 -29.55
C THR A 50 -28.16 30.33 -28.05
N PRO A 51 -27.72 31.55 -27.67
CA PRO A 51 -27.49 31.92 -26.27
C PRO A 51 -28.80 32.27 -25.56
N ASN A 52 -29.09 31.62 -24.44
CA ASN A 52 -30.13 32.04 -23.52
C ASN A 52 -29.52 33.02 -22.49
N PRO A 53 -30.00 34.27 -22.39
CA PRO A 53 -29.44 35.25 -21.46
C PRO A 53 -30.19 35.17 -20.12
N GLY A 54 -29.47 34.88 -19.03
CA GLY A 54 -30.01 35.01 -17.68
C GLY A 54 -29.69 33.84 -16.77
N GLY A 55 -28.44 33.77 -16.35
CA GLY A 55 -28.02 32.94 -15.23
C GLY A 55 -26.81 33.60 -14.59
N THR A 56 -27.03 34.26 -13.46
CA THR A 56 -25.98 34.72 -12.54
C THR A 56 -24.89 33.66 -12.39
N PRO A 57 -23.59 34.02 -12.35
CA PRO A 57 -22.53 33.05 -12.09
C PRO A 57 -22.74 32.51 -10.68
N ASN A 58 -23.27 31.29 -10.59
CA ASN A 58 -23.36 30.58 -9.33
C ASN A 58 -21.95 30.11 -9.00
N PRO A 59 -21.33 30.51 -7.88
CA PRO A 59 -20.09 29.91 -7.40
C PRO A 59 -20.47 28.56 -6.76
N GLY A 60 -20.88 27.59 -7.58
CA GLY A 60 -21.16 26.22 -7.14
C GLY A 60 -20.02 25.34 -7.59
N GLY A 61 -19.21 24.73 -6.74
CA GLY A 61 -19.45 24.33 -5.37
C GLY A 61 -19.02 22.87 -5.31
N ASP A 62 -17.91 22.59 -4.63
CA ASP A 62 -17.33 21.26 -4.37
C ASP A 62 -18.25 20.41 -3.45
N ALA A 63 -19.54 20.35 -3.76
CA ALA A 63 -20.56 19.89 -2.85
C ALA A 63 -20.96 18.44 -3.13
N CYS A 64 -19.99 17.53 -3.14
CA CYS A 64 -20.23 16.15 -2.68
C CYS A 64 -20.08 16.17 -1.16
N GLY A 65 -21.22 16.18 -0.47
CA GLY A 65 -21.36 16.43 0.96
C GLY A 65 -20.33 15.71 1.81
N THR A 66 -19.56 16.46 2.60
CA THR A 66 -18.59 15.97 3.61
C THR A 66 -17.51 14.99 3.14
N GLY A 67 -17.53 14.57 1.87
CA GLY A 67 -16.67 13.57 1.28
C GLY A 67 -15.78 14.14 0.18
N GLY A 68 -15.25 15.35 0.36
CA GLY A 68 -14.26 15.95 -0.55
C GLY A 68 -13.08 15.01 -0.83
N PRO A 69 -12.21 15.28 -1.83
CA PRO A 69 -11.13 14.38 -2.22
C PRO A 69 -10.35 13.93 -0.99
N GLY A 70 -9.99 12.65 -0.93
CA GLY A 70 -9.42 12.09 0.29
C GLY A 70 -8.22 12.88 0.79
N SER A 71 -7.88 12.68 2.05
CA SER A 71 -6.68 13.30 2.57
C SER A 71 -5.46 12.67 1.90
N SER A 72 -4.53 13.52 1.47
CA SER A 72 -3.23 13.13 0.94
C SER A 72 -2.14 13.91 1.69
N PHE A 73 -1.18 13.18 2.24
CA PHE A 73 -0.05 13.73 3.00
C PHE A 73 1.27 13.53 2.26
N GLY A 74 1.19 13.43 0.93
CA GLY A 74 2.32 13.21 0.03
C GLY A 74 1.91 12.42 -1.21
N THR A 75 2.84 12.31 -2.15
CA THR A 75 2.73 11.52 -3.38
C THR A 75 3.14 10.06 -3.23
N GLY A 76 3.83 9.72 -2.14
CA GLY A 76 4.46 8.41 -1.99
C GLY A 76 5.92 8.39 -2.46
N ASN A 77 6.37 9.41 -3.19
CA ASN A 77 7.65 9.40 -3.90
C ASN A 77 8.73 10.26 -3.26
N GLU A 78 8.46 10.82 -2.10
CA GLU A 78 9.41 11.65 -1.36
C GLU A 78 10.65 10.85 -0.94
N GLN A 79 11.77 11.53 -0.70
CA GLN A 79 12.98 10.89 -0.17
C GLN A 79 12.87 10.67 1.34
N GLY A 80 13.41 9.56 1.83
CA GLY A 80 13.47 9.25 3.25
C GLY A 80 14.33 10.24 4.03
N VAL A 81 13.99 10.40 5.31
CA VAL A 81 14.71 11.28 6.25
C VAL A 81 15.58 10.40 7.14
N ALA A 82 16.91 10.55 7.05
CA ALA A 82 17.82 9.85 7.97
C ALA A 82 17.75 10.48 9.37
N ASP A 83 17.72 9.65 10.40
CA ASP A 83 17.64 10.11 11.80
C ASP A 83 18.78 9.56 12.69
N ALA A 84 19.45 8.49 12.25
CA ALA A 84 20.62 7.92 12.90
C ALA A 84 21.59 7.27 11.88
N GLY A 85 22.06 8.04 10.90
CA GLY A 85 23.10 7.60 9.95
C GLY A 85 22.64 6.56 8.93
N GLN A 86 21.34 6.27 8.82
CA GLN A 86 20.81 5.32 7.86
C GLN A 86 21.04 5.80 6.42
N THR A 87 21.49 4.89 5.57
CA THR A 87 21.78 5.14 4.15
C THR A 87 20.80 4.44 3.21
N ILE A 88 20.01 3.52 3.74
CA ILE A 88 19.01 2.74 3.01
C ILE A 88 17.70 3.51 3.02
N GLU A 89 17.06 3.70 1.87
CA GLU A 89 15.73 4.31 1.81
C GLU A 89 14.68 3.40 2.46
N TYR A 90 13.56 3.97 2.89
CA TYR A 90 12.41 3.19 3.33
C TYR A 90 11.95 2.23 2.23
N TYR A 91 11.39 1.10 2.63
CA TYR A 91 10.96 0.05 1.72
C TYR A 91 9.60 0.36 1.10
N ARG A 92 9.38 -0.10 -0.13
CA ARG A 92 8.11 -0.02 -0.85
C ARG A 92 7.72 -1.40 -1.35
N ILE A 93 6.55 -1.87 -0.94
CA ILE A 93 5.91 -3.07 -1.49
C ILE A 93 5.05 -2.60 -2.66
N ASN A 94 5.71 -2.34 -3.80
CA ASN A 94 5.09 -1.73 -4.97
C ASN A 94 5.45 -2.40 -6.31
N ASN A 95 6.26 -3.46 -6.30
CA ASN A 95 6.61 -4.19 -7.53
C ASN A 95 6.75 -5.71 -7.32
N PRO A 96 5.67 -6.47 -7.54
CA PRO A 96 4.31 -5.98 -7.77
C PRO A 96 3.70 -5.29 -6.54
N PRO A 97 2.82 -4.31 -6.75
CA PRO A 97 2.03 -3.69 -5.69
C PRO A 97 1.04 -4.71 -5.11
N VAL A 98 0.59 -4.48 -3.87
CA VAL A 98 -0.38 -5.38 -3.25
C VAL A 98 -1.71 -5.24 -3.96
N VAL A 99 -2.05 -6.23 -4.78
CA VAL A 99 -3.38 -6.34 -5.39
C VAL A 99 -4.18 -7.32 -4.55
N ALA A 100 -5.35 -6.89 -4.08
CA ALA A 100 -6.19 -7.62 -3.16
C ALA A 100 -7.65 -7.56 -3.60
N HIS A 101 -8.33 -8.70 -3.56
CA HIS A 101 -9.78 -8.73 -3.63
C HIS A 101 -10.39 -8.10 -2.39
N GLY A 102 -11.61 -7.61 -2.55
CA GLY A 102 -12.47 -7.34 -1.42
C GLY A 102 -12.77 -8.59 -0.60
N ALA A 103 -13.03 -8.40 0.69
CA ALA A 103 -13.36 -9.47 1.61
C ALA A 103 -14.42 -9.02 2.62
N THR A 104 -15.05 -9.99 3.29
CA THR A 104 -15.88 -9.67 4.45
C THR A 104 -14.98 -9.14 5.57
N GLY A 105 -15.51 -8.20 6.36
CA GLY A 105 -14.74 -7.53 7.41
C GLY A 105 -14.03 -8.53 8.34
N GLY A 106 -12.81 -8.19 8.74
CA GLY A 106 -11.92 -8.95 9.60
C GLY A 106 -11.00 -9.93 8.87
N GLN A 107 -11.16 -10.11 7.56
CA GLN A 107 -10.33 -11.05 6.79
C GLN A 107 -9.04 -10.42 6.27
N VAL A 108 -7.95 -11.21 6.33
CA VAL A 108 -6.65 -10.85 5.76
C VAL A 108 -6.68 -11.03 4.24
N VAL A 109 -6.57 -9.93 3.52
CA VAL A 109 -6.58 -9.90 2.05
C VAL A 109 -5.18 -9.95 1.45
N TRP A 110 -4.16 -9.62 2.26
CA TRP A 110 -2.75 -9.80 1.90
C TRP A 110 -1.90 -10.00 3.15
N SER A 111 -0.90 -10.90 3.10
CA SER A 111 0.05 -11.11 4.18
C SER A 111 1.49 -11.14 3.67
N SER A 112 2.39 -10.40 4.33
CA SER A 112 3.82 -10.42 3.98
C SER A 112 4.46 -11.80 4.16
N ARG A 113 3.81 -12.73 4.87
CA ARG A 113 4.33 -14.08 5.09
C ARG A 113 4.03 -15.03 3.93
N THR A 114 2.93 -14.83 3.21
CA THR A 114 2.44 -15.78 2.20
C THR A 114 2.36 -15.17 0.80
N ASP A 115 2.19 -13.85 0.73
CA ASP A 115 1.80 -13.14 -0.47
C ASP A 115 2.91 -12.15 -0.92
N LEU A 116 4.11 -12.23 -0.32
CA LEU A 116 5.28 -11.50 -0.81
C LEU A 116 5.71 -12.01 -2.17
N SER A 117 6.13 -11.06 -3.01
CA SER A 117 6.58 -11.37 -4.36
C SER A 117 7.87 -12.22 -4.34
N PRO A 118 7.99 -13.22 -5.24
CA PRO A 118 9.21 -14.00 -5.37
C PRO A 118 10.41 -13.08 -5.67
N GLY A 119 11.34 -12.97 -4.72
CA GLY A 119 12.52 -12.11 -4.82
C GLY A 119 12.61 -11.01 -3.75
N ILE A 120 11.53 -10.76 -3.01
CA ILE A 120 11.57 -9.90 -1.82
C ILE A 120 11.78 -10.79 -0.59
N SER A 121 12.90 -10.58 0.12
CA SER A 121 13.18 -11.32 1.35
C SER A 121 12.30 -10.83 2.49
N GLU A 122 11.69 -11.75 3.25
CA GLU A 122 10.98 -11.41 4.50
C GLU A 122 11.87 -10.67 5.51
N ASN A 123 13.21 -10.78 5.42
CA ASN A 123 14.13 -10.15 6.35
C ASN A 123 14.08 -8.62 6.36
N ILE A 124 13.49 -7.99 5.33
CA ILE A 124 13.26 -6.53 5.33
C ILE A 124 12.30 -6.09 6.45
N PHE A 125 11.51 -7.01 7.01
CA PHE A 125 10.60 -6.74 8.14
C PHE A 125 11.24 -7.02 9.51
N PHE A 126 12.54 -7.30 9.55
CA PHE A 126 13.24 -7.44 10.82
C PHE A 126 13.48 -6.06 11.44
N THR A 127 13.07 -5.90 12.69
CA THR A 127 13.34 -4.72 13.51
C THR A 127 13.16 -5.04 14.99
N ASN A 128 13.84 -4.27 15.85
CA ASN A 128 13.74 -4.38 17.30
C ASN A 128 13.10 -3.16 17.97
N SER A 129 12.95 -2.04 17.27
CA SER A 129 12.66 -0.74 17.90
C SER A 129 11.64 0.11 17.17
N ARG A 130 11.65 0.14 15.84
CA ARG A 130 10.82 1.06 15.06
C ARG A 130 10.22 0.39 13.84
N PHE A 131 8.93 0.59 13.62
CA PHE A 131 8.24 0.14 12.41
C PHE A 131 7.18 1.16 12.01
N ASN A 132 7.53 2.04 11.08
CA ASN A 132 6.61 3.04 10.56
C ASN A 132 5.99 2.54 9.28
N VAL A 133 4.69 2.80 9.10
CA VAL A 133 3.95 2.40 7.91
C VAL A 133 3.18 3.58 7.35
N ARG A 134 3.12 3.63 6.02
CA ARG A 134 2.24 4.47 5.23
C ARG A 134 1.64 3.62 4.12
N VAL A 135 0.39 3.88 3.77
CA VAL A 135 -0.27 3.22 2.64
C VAL A 135 -0.66 4.24 1.58
N ILE A 136 -0.63 3.81 0.32
CA ILE A 136 -1.04 4.62 -0.83
C ILE A 136 -2.00 3.78 -1.67
N PRO A 137 -3.32 4.07 -1.60
CA PRO A 137 -4.30 3.48 -2.48
C PRO A 137 -3.98 3.78 -3.94
N ARG A 138 -4.13 2.78 -4.80
CA ARG A 138 -3.99 2.89 -6.25
C ARG A 138 -5.24 2.30 -6.90
N ARG A 139 -5.44 2.63 -8.18
CA ARG A 139 -6.47 1.99 -8.99
C ARG A 139 -5.91 0.71 -9.60
N GLN A 140 -6.62 -0.40 -9.40
CA GLN A 140 -6.35 -1.64 -10.13
C GLN A 140 -7.34 -1.75 -11.30
N TYR A 141 -6.84 -2.06 -12.49
CA TYR A 141 -7.69 -2.37 -13.64
C TYR A 141 -7.38 -3.78 -14.12
N PHE A 142 -8.35 -4.69 -13.99
CA PHE A 142 -8.22 -6.11 -14.37
C PHE A 142 -7.01 -6.80 -13.71
N GLY A 143 -6.63 -8.00 -14.18
CA GLY A 143 -5.44 -8.71 -13.73
C GLY A 143 -5.71 -9.75 -12.64
N PHE A 144 -4.71 -9.99 -11.80
CA PHE A 144 -4.75 -11.00 -10.75
C PHE A 144 -4.35 -10.36 -9.42
N ASP A 145 -4.94 -10.87 -8.33
CA ASP A 145 -4.50 -10.53 -6.98
C ASP A 145 -3.14 -11.18 -6.66
N SER A 146 -2.62 -10.85 -5.47
CA SER A 146 -1.33 -11.35 -4.99
C SER A 146 -1.26 -12.87 -4.83
N ARG A 147 -2.39 -13.58 -4.93
CA ARG A 147 -2.52 -15.04 -4.82
C ARG A 147 -2.83 -15.69 -6.17
N GLY A 148 -2.84 -14.92 -7.26
CA GLY A 148 -3.11 -15.41 -8.61
C GLY A 148 -4.60 -15.60 -8.94
N VAL A 149 -5.51 -15.02 -8.15
CA VAL A 149 -6.95 -15.05 -8.43
C VAL A 149 -7.32 -13.90 -9.35
N SER A 150 -8.12 -14.16 -10.40
CA SER A 150 -8.50 -13.15 -11.40
C SER A 150 -9.48 -12.12 -10.85
N CYS A 151 -9.20 -10.83 -11.09
CA CYS A 151 -10.09 -9.71 -10.84
C CYS A 151 -11.17 -9.68 -11.93
N LEU A 152 -12.37 -10.19 -11.62
CA LEU A 152 -13.42 -10.46 -12.61
C LEU A 152 -14.01 -9.19 -13.24
N TYR A 153 -14.14 -8.12 -12.47
CA TYR A 153 -14.69 -6.85 -12.95
C TYR A 153 -13.75 -5.69 -12.67
N GLN A 154 -13.86 -4.66 -13.51
CA GLN A 154 -13.23 -3.38 -13.24
C GLN A 154 -13.84 -2.79 -11.96
N PRO A 155 -13.01 -2.31 -11.03
CA PRO A 155 -13.49 -1.64 -9.83
C PRO A 155 -14.42 -0.48 -10.18
N ARG A 156 -15.54 -0.39 -9.46
CA ARG A 156 -16.41 0.77 -9.57
C ARG A 156 -15.67 2.07 -9.25
N PRO A 157 -16.13 3.25 -9.72
CA PRO A 157 -15.48 4.51 -9.39
C PRO A 157 -15.43 4.75 -7.88
N TYR A 158 -14.23 4.96 -7.34
CA TYR A 158 -13.98 5.43 -5.98
C TYR A 158 -12.84 6.46 -6.02
N GLN A 159 -12.82 7.39 -5.06
CA GLN A 159 -11.73 8.36 -4.92
C GLN A 159 -10.89 8.11 -3.69
N LYS A 160 -11.33 7.23 -2.79
CA LYS A 160 -10.66 6.96 -1.52
C LYS A 160 -10.79 5.52 -1.08
N LEU A 161 -9.82 5.09 -0.28
CA LEU A 161 -9.89 3.81 0.43
C LEU A 161 -9.70 4.01 1.94
N GLN A 162 -10.26 3.06 2.67
CA GLN A 162 -9.94 2.72 4.05
C GLN A 162 -9.15 1.41 4.03
N VAL A 163 -8.03 1.35 4.74
CA VAL A 163 -7.14 0.18 4.75
C VAL A 163 -6.77 -0.14 6.19
N GLY A 164 -7.15 -1.33 6.65
CA GLY A 164 -6.64 -1.88 7.90
C GLY A 164 -5.28 -2.52 7.71
N VAL A 165 -4.34 -2.19 8.58
CA VAL A 165 -3.00 -2.80 8.62
C VAL A 165 -2.79 -3.42 9.99
N GLN A 166 -2.36 -4.69 10.02
CA GLN A 166 -1.96 -5.37 11.24
C GLN A 166 -0.48 -5.73 11.21
N LEU A 167 0.23 -5.40 12.29
CA LEU A 167 1.61 -5.81 12.53
C LEU A 167 1.65 -6.83 13.65
N ARG A 168 2.18 -8.02 13.38
CA ARG A 168 2.27 -9.11 14.35
C ARG A 168 3.58 -9.87 14.27
N LYS A 169 3.85 -10.67 15.30
CA LYS A 169 4.89 -11.69 15.24
C LYS A 169 4.51 -12.80 14.27
N ARG A 170 5.52 -13.45 13.69
CA ARG A 170 5.33 -14.57 12.76
C ARG A 170 4.46 -15.68 13.34
N GLU A 171 4.74 -16.05 14.58
CA GLU A 171 4.11 -17.13 15.34
C GLU A 171 2.81 -16.71 16.05
N SER A 172 2.46 -15.43 16.05
CA SER A 172 1.23 -14.92 16.66
C SER A 172 0.10 -14.83 15.63
N VAL A 173 -1.14 -15.11 16.04
CA VAL A 173 -2.35 -14.84 15.25
C VAL A 173 -2.93 -13.45 15.51
N SER A 174 -2.43 -12.75 16.51
CA SER A 174 -2.85 -11.39 16.89
C SER A 174 -1.69 -10.42 16.81
N GLY A 175 -2.01 -9.15 16.59
CA GLY A 175 -1.05 -8.07 16.54
C GLY A 175 -1.70 -6.70 16.68
N PHE A 176 -0.88 -5.67 16.58
CA PHE A 176 -1.31 -4.28 16.62
C PHE A 176 -2.01 -3.94 15.32
N TYR A 177 -3.21 -3.39 15.42
CA TYR A 177 -4.04 -3.01 14.28
C TYR A 177 -4.15 -1.49 14.20
N HIS A 178 -4.00 -0.95 13.00
CA HIS A 178 -4.29 0.44 12.68
C HIS A 178 -5.21 0.52 11.47
N LEU A 179 -6.19 1.42 11.50
CA LEU A 179 -7.06 1.71 10.36
C LEU A 179 -6.62 3.04 9.76
N PHE A 180 -6.02 3.00 8.57
CA PHE A 180 -5.82 4.20 7.78
C PHE A 180 -7.13 4.54 7.08
N ASP A 181 -7.68 5.73 7.33
CA ASP A 181 -8.96 6.15 6.79
C ASP A 181 -8.87 7.37 5.86
N ASN A 182 -9.94 7.55 5.07
CA ASN A 182 -10.13 8.71 4.21
C ASN A 182 -8.92 9.02 3.31
N ILE A 183 -8.26 7.99 2.79
CA ILE A 183 -7.01 8.14 2.04
C ILE A 183 -7.33 8.34 0.57
N ALA A 184 -6.89 9.45 -0.02
CA ALA A 184 -7.08 9.67 -1.45
C ALA A 184 -6.40 8.58 -2.29
N VAL A 185 -7.06 8.16 -3.36
CA VAL A 185 -6.42 7.40 -4.43
C VAL A 185 -5.25 8.22 -5.00
N ASP A 186 -4.11 7.56 -5.14
CA ASP A 186 -2.81 8.13 -5.50
C ASP A 186 -2.22 9.12 -4.47
N GLY A 187 -2.88 9.28 -3.32
CA GLY A 187 -2.41 10.06 -2.18
C GLY A 187 -1.84 9.18 -1.08
N ALA A 188 -0.77 9.64 -0.44
CA ALA A 188 -0.17 8.93 0.67
C ALA A 188 -0.92 9.20 1.98
N SER A 189 -1.16 8.17 2.78
CA SER A 189 -1.69 8.33 4.14
C SER A 189 -0.72 9.09 5.04
N ARG A 190 -1.16 9.42 6.26
CA ARG A 190 -0.22 9.74 7.34
C ARG A 190 0.66 8.53 7.65
N VAL A 191 1.79 8.81 8.29
CA VAL A 191 2.71 7.78 8.77
C VAL A 191 2.30 7.37 10.18
N TYR A 192 2.08 6.08 10.40
CA TYR A 192 1.77 5.50 11.70
C TYR A 192 2.93 4.64 12.19
N GLU A 193 3.34 4.84 13.44
CA GLU A 193 4.38 4.03 14.09
C GLU A 193 3.73 2.90 14.89
N PHE A 194 3.96 1.66 14.46
CA PHE A 194 3.45 0.50 15.16
C PHE A 194 4.32 0.16 16.38
N PRO A 195 3.69 -0.23 17.50
CA PRO A 195 4.43 -0.84 18.60
C PRO A 195 5.10 -2.14 18.16
N ILE A 196 6.38 -2.32 18.49
CA ILE A 196 7.11 -3.56 18.19
C ILE A 196 6.74 -4.63 19.21
N PRO A 197 6.23 -5.80 18.79
CA PRO A 197 6.02 -6.91 19.71
C PRO A 197 7.34 -7.32 20.39
N GLN A 198 7.37 -7.35 21.72
CA GLN A 198 8.58 -7.71 22.49
C GLN A 198 9.07 -9.11 22.14
N ASN A 199 10.39 -9.39 22.20
CA ASN A 199 10.97 -10.73 21.96
C ASN A 199 10.66 -11.28 20.56
N THR A 200 10.85 -10.47 19.52
CA THR A 200 10.79 -10.89 18.11
C THR A 200 12.12 -11.51 17.69
N GLN A 201 12.12 -12.81 17.40
CA GLN A 201 13.28 -13.52 16.87
C GLN A 201 13.21 -13.76 15.36
N PHE A 202 12.06 -13.43 14.76
CA PHE A 202 11.77 -13.59 13.34
C PHE A 202 11.32 -12.24 12.77
N PRO A 203 11.41 -12.05 11.44
CA PRO A 203 10.83 -10.89 10.79
C PRO A 203 9.34 -10.73 11.14
N LEU A 204 8.90 -9.49 11.28
CA LEU A 204 7.50 -9.17 11.56
C LEU A 204 6.63 -9.52 10.35
N VAL A 205 5.35 -9.79 10.62
CA VAL A 205 4.35 -10.02 9.59
C VAL A 205 3.44 -8.81 9.50
N VAL A 206 3.35 -8.24 8.30
CA VAL A 206 2.45 -7.15 7.94
C VAL A 206 1.27 -7.75 7.18
N GLU A 207 0.05 -7.43 7.61
CA GLU A 207 -1.18 -7.90 6.99
C GLU A 207 -2.08 -6.74 6.62
N LEU A 208 -2.67 -6.82 5.44
CA LEU A 208 -3.75 -5.93 5.03
C LEU A 208 -5.08 -6.64 5.24
N LEU A 209 -6.03 -5.90 5.80
CA LEU A 209 -7.39 -6.37 6.09
C LEU A 209 -8.37 -5.19 6.00
N ASN A 210 -9.66 -5.47 5.97
CA ASN A 210 -10.71 -4.44 6.00
C ASN A 210 -10.58 -3.37 4.91
N ILE A 211 -10.15 -3.72 3.68
CA ILE A 211 -10.08 -2.73 2.62
C ILE A 211 -11.50 -2.35 2.19
N LYS A 212 -11.81 -1.07 2.36
CA LYS A 212 -13.11 -0.48 2.04
C LYS A 212 -12.96 0.70 1.11
N TRP A 213 -13.98 0.95 0.31
CA TRP A 213 -14.08 2.08 -0.61
C TRP A 213 -15.31 2.93 -0.32
N GLU A 214 -15.36 4.11 -0.91
CA GLU A 214 -16.53 5.00 -0.85
C GLU A 214 -17.37 4.92 -2.15
N TYR A 215 -17.43 3.75 -2.80
CA TYR A 215 -18.14 3.59 -4.07
C TYR A 215 -19.57 4.13 -4.02
N SER A 216 -20.32 3.84 -2.96
CA SER A 216 -21.69 4.33 -2.82
C SER A 216 -21.75 5.86 -2.92
N CYS A 217 -20.85 6.59 -2.23
CA CYS A 217 -20.76 8.05 -2.34
C CYS A 217 -20.58 8.50 -3.79
N GLN A 218 -19.58 7.91 -4.46
CA GLN A 218 -19.24 8.30 -5.82
C GLN A 218 -20.41 8.04 -6.78
N SER A 219 -21.09 6.90 -6.62
CA SER A 219 -22.26 6.53 -7.43
C SER A 219 -23.43 7.52 -7.27
N TYR A 220 -23.72 7.97 -6.04
CA TYR A 220 -24.76 8.99 -5.81
C TYR A 220 -24.35 10.36 -6.37
N CYS A 221 -23.09 10.75 -6.23
CA CYS A 221 -22.56 11.97 -6.83
C CYS A 221 -22.67 11.95 -8.36
N ASP A 222 -22.27 10.84 -9.01
CA ASP A 222 -22.32 10.68 -10.47
C ASP A 222 -23.77 10.72 -11.01
N GLN A 223 -24.75 10.37 -10.17
CA GLN A 223 -26.19 10.44 -10.49
C GLN A 223 -26.81 11.83 -10.22
N GLY A 224 -26.03 12.81 -9.76
CA GLY A 224 -26.53 14.17 -9.47
C GLY A 224 -27.16 14.33 -8.09
N TYR A 225 -26.90 13.41 -7.16
CA TYR A 225 -27.37 13.47 -5.77
C TYR A 225 -26.21 13.68 -4.78
N PRO A 226 -25.44 14.78 -4.87
CA PRO A 226 -24.19 14.89 -4.13
C PRO A 226 -24.40 15.32 -2.66
N ASN A 227 -25.63 15.66 -2.25
CA ASN A 227 -25.98 16.18 -0.92
C ASN A 227 -26.89 15.25 -0.08
N VAL A 228 -26.88 13.93 -0.34
CA VAL A 228 -27.67 13.00 0.49
C VAL A 228 -26.95 12.81 1.84
N ALA A 229 -27.38 13.57 2.85
CA ALA A 229 -26.84 13.50 4.20
C ALA A 229 -26.92 12.06 4.75
N GLY A 230 -25.80 11.54 5.27
CA GLY A 230 -25.71 10.22 5.87
C GLY A 230 -25.60 9.04 4.89
N PHE A 231 -25.51 9.28 3.58
CA PHE A 231 -25.53 8.21 2.56
C PHE A 231 -24.16 7.81 2.00
N CYS A 232 -23.12 8.07 2.78
CA CYS A 232 -21.73 7.87 2.38
C CYS A 232 -21.01 6.78 3.20
N PRO A 233 -21.49 5.52 3.18
CA PRO A 233 -20.85 4.46 3.94
C PRO A 233 -19.53 4.04 3.27
N TRP A 234 -18.61 3.57 4.11
CA TRP A 234 -17.50 2.76 3.66
C TRP A 234 -17.98 1.35 3.40
N ASP A 235 -18.03 0.97 2.14
CA ASP A 235 -18.41 -0.38 1.72
C ASP A 235 -17.16 -1.27 1.63
N ASN A 236 -17.30 -2.55 1.95
CA ASN A 236 -16.25 -3.50 1.60
C ASN A 236 -16.12 -3.53 0.07
N VAL A 237 -14.89 -3.61 -0.41
CA VAL A 237 -14.65 -3.93 -1.82
C VAL A 237 -15.35 -5.26 -2.11
N TRP A 238 -15.94 -5.40 -3.30
CA TRP A 238 -16.61 -6.64 -3.66
C TRP A 238 -15.59 -7.75 -3.95
N SER A 239 -15.94 -9.00 -3.65
CA SER A 239 -15.04 -10.15 -3.86
C SER A 239 -14.71 -10.42 -5.33
N THR A 240 -15.43 -9.81 -6.26
CA THR A 240 -15.21 -9.92 -7.72
C THR A 240 -14.37 -8.77 -8.28
N GLU A 241 -14.04 -7.77 -7.46
CA GLU A 241 -13.27 -6.58 -7.84
C GLU A 241 -12.00 -6.52 -6.97
N CYS A 242 -10.94 -5.95 -7.54
CA CYS A 242 -9.65 -5.82 -6.86
C CYS A 242 -9.33 -4.36 -6.60
N VAL A 243 -8.59 -4.10 -5.54
CA VAL A 243 -7.96 -2.82 -5.29
C VAL A 243 -6.46 -3.01 -5.17
N GLN A 244 -5.72 -1.94 -5.44
CA GLN A 244 -4.28 -1.94 -5.31
C GLN A 244 -3.88 -1.02 -4.16
N VAL A 245 -2.98 -1.49 -3.30
CA VAL A 245 -2.41 -0.72 -2.20
C VAL A 245 -0.90 -0.83 -2.29
N GLU A 246 -0.22 0.31 -2.35
CA GLU A 246 1.22 0.37 -2.12
C GLU A 246 1.46 0.54 -0.61
N VAL A 247 2.21 -0.40 -0.02
CA VAL A 247 2.61 -0.33 1.39
C VAL A 247 4.04 0.15 1.46
N GLN A 248 4.28 1.22 2.19
CA GLN A 248 5.61 1.74 2.46
C GLN A 248 5.91 1.61 3.93
N PHE A 249 7.12 1.19 4.26
CA PHE A 249 7.51 1.02 5.65
C PHE A 249 8.98 1.34 5.89
N SER A 250 9.31 1.81 7.08
CA SER A 250 10.69 2.02 7.52
C SER A 250 10.95 1.33 8.85
N THR A 251 12.15 0.77 8.98
CA THR A 251 12.66 0.11 10.19
C THR A 251 13.77 0.96 10.83
N ASP A 252 14.48 0.39 11.81
CA ASP A 252 15.70 0.90 12.42
C ASP A 252 16.84 1.13 11.40
N ASP A 253 16.97 0.22 10.43
CA ASP A 253 18.07 0.23 9.45
C ASP A 253 17.83 1.16 8.24
N THR A 254 16.60 1.66 8.08
CA THR A 254 16.22 2.52 6.95
C THR A 254 16.01 3.95 7.40
N LYS A 255 16.19 4.89 6.46
CA LYS A 255 15.67 6.23 6.59
C LYS A 255 14.17 6.19 6.83
N ASP A 256 13.70 7.17 7.59
CA ASP A 256 12.31 7.27 7.98
C ASP A 256 11.42 7.76 6.83
N ILE A 257 10.14 7.38 6.87
CA ILE A 257 9.15 7.84 5.90
C ILE A 257 8.88 9.33 6.15
N PRO A 258 9.03 10.19 5.12
CA PRO A 258 8.69 11.60 5.26
C PRO A 258 7.17 11.78 5.30
N GLY A 259 6.71 12.78 6.05
CA GLY A 259 5.31 13.18 6.06
C GLY A 259 4.77 13.40 7.46
N GLN A 260 3.48 13.72 7.51
CA GLN A 260 2.77 13.97 8.76
C GLN A 260 2.54 12.65 9.51
N ARG A 261 2.84 12.66 10.81
CA ARG A 261 2.59 11.54 11.71
C ARG A 261 1.14 11.48 12.15
N GLU A 262 0.67 10.27 12.37
CA GLU A 262 -0.55 9.95 13.09
C GLU A 262 -0.16 9.43 14.47
N PHE A 263 -0.83 9.91 15.51
CA PHE A 263 -0.54 9.60 16.92
C PHE A 263 -1.76 8.95 17.55
#